data_AF-A0A183GTA0-F1
#
_entry.id   AF-A0A183GTA0-F1
#
_cell.length_a   1.000
_cell.length_b   1.000
_cell.length_c   1.000
_cell.angle_alpha   90.00
_cell.angle_beta   90.00
_cell.angle_gamma   90.00
#
_symmetry.space_group_name_H-M   'P 1'
#
loop_
_entity.id
_entity.type
_entity.pdbx_description
1 polymer ?
#
loop_
_entity_poly.entity_id
_entity_poly.type
_entity_poly.pdbx_seq_one_letter_code
_entity_poly.pdbx_strand_id
1 'polypeptide(L)'
;MTEVEERRCEGFECGKPAKLRCPTCIKLGLKDSFFCDQVCFKANWATHKSQHTDPTAPYNPWPHYKFTGDLRPARVTPRRSVPQSIPRPDYALHPQGVSFEERQAKKNRDVKVLDDEEKEGLRVACRLGREVLNEAAKACAPGVTTDEIFAPPGRYPS
;
A
#
# COMPACT_ATOMS: atom_id res chain seq x y z
N MET A 1 -9.99 -15.56 -41.96
CA MET A 1 -9.10 -14.40 -42.18
C MET A 1 -8.87 -13.77 -40.82
N THR A 2 -7.70 -13.93 -40.23
CA THR A 2 -7.36 -13.34 -38.92
C THR A 2 -6.91 -11.90 -39.14
N GLU A 3 -7.66 -10.94 -38.60
CA GLU A 3 -7.26 -9.53 -38.56
C GLU A 3 -5.91 -9.41 -37.84
N VAL A 4 -4.91 -8.90 -38.55
CA VAL A 4 -3.60 -8.59 -37.96
C VAL A 4 -3.69 -7.17 -37.43
N GLU A 5 -3.89 -7.02 -36.12
CA GLU A 5 -3.79 -5.71 -35.48
C GLU A 5 -2.37 -5.13 -35.69
N GLU A 6 -2.26 -4.10 -36.54
CA GLU A 6 -1.02 -3.33 -36.70
C GLU A 6 -0.67 -2.63 -35.38
N ARG A 7 0.25 -3.23 -34.62
CA ARG A 7 0.73 -2.65 -33.35
C ARG A 7 1.61 -1.44 -33.64
N ARG A 8 1.33 -0.34 -32.93
CA ARG A 8 2.08 0.92 -33.06
C ARG A 8 3.27 0.96 -32.11
N CYS A 9 4.27 1.76 -32.48
CA CYS A 9 5.44 2.02 -31.65
C CYS A 9 5.05 2.74 -30.35
N GLU A 10 5.52 2.22 -29.21
CA GLU A 10 5.32 2.78 -27.87
C GLU A 10 6.40 3.83 -27.49
N GLY A 11 7.31 4.15 -28.40
CA GLY A 11 8.29 5.22 -28.22
C GLY A 11 7.61 6.59 -28.11
N PHE A 12 8.17 7.48 -27.27
CA PHE A 12 7.64 8.82 -27.04
C PHE A 12 7.44 9.56 -28.37
N GLU A 13 6.20 9.96 -28.65
CA GLU A 13 5.77 10.67 -29.87
C GLU A 13 6.15 10.00 -31.21
N CYS A 14 6.31 8.67 -31.26
CA CYS A 14 6.73 8.00 -32.51
C CYS A 14 5.55 7.64 -33.44
N GLY A 15 4.56 6.88 -32.96
CA GLY A 15 3.35 6.50 -33.72
C GLY A 15 3.54 5.61 -34.97
N LYS A 16 4.78 5.32 -35.38
CA LYS A 16 5.11 4.46 -36.54
C LYS A 16 4.70 3.00 -36.31
N PRO A 17 4.49 2.21 -37.38
CA PRO A 17 4.22 0.76 -37.24
C PRO A 17 5.40 0.06 -36.57
N ALA A 18 5.11 -0.80 -35.58
CA ALA A 18 6.14 -1.50 -34.83
C ALA A 18 6.67 -2.73 -35.59
N LYS A 19 7.98 -2.94 -35.52
CA LYS A 19 8.67 -4.07 -36.16
C LYS A 19 9.49 -4.90 -35.18
N LEU A 20 9.76 -4.37 -33.98
CA LEU A 20 10.60 -4.98 -32.97
C LEU A 20 9.83 -5.10 -31.65
N ARG A 21 10.13 -6.16 -30.90
CA ARG A 21 9.68 -6.36 -29.52
C ARG A 21 10.85 -6.20 -28.57
N CYS A 22 10.58 -5.72 -27.36
CA CYS A 22 11.60 -5.67 -26.33
C CYS A 22 11.98 -7.09 -25.86
N PRO A 23 13.25 -7.53 -26.03
CA PRO A 23 13.67 -8.87 -25.62
C PRO A 23 13.63 -9.06 -24.11
N THR A 24 13.78 -7.98 -23.32
CA THR A 24 13.72 -8.04 -21.86
C THR A 24 12.28 -8.23 -21.37
N CYS A 25 11.28 -7.57 -21.97
CA CYS A 25 9.87 -7.81 -21.64
C CYS A 25 9.48 -9.28 -21.85
N ILE A 26 9.89 -9.85 -23.00
CA ILE A 26 9.64 -11.26 -23.31
C ILE A 26 10.30 -12.17 -22.28
N LYS A 27 11.57 -11.91 -21.94
CA LYS A 27 12.31 -12.70 -20.94
C LYS A 27 11.70 -12.63 -19.55
N LEU A 28 11.17 -11.47 -19.14
CA LEU A 28 10.55 -11.25 -17.84
C LEU A 28 9.06 -11.62 -17.80
N GLY A 29 8.47 -12.09 -18.92
CA GLY A 29 7.04 -12.38 -19.00
C GLY A 29 6.14 -11.16 -18.76
N LEU A 30 6.66 -9.96 -19.01
CA LEU A 30 5.93 -8.70 -18.86
C LEU A 30 5.09 -8.41 -20.11
N LYS A 31 4.22 -7.39 -20.05
CA LYS A 31 3.49 -6.91 -21.22
C LYS A 31 4.48 -6.61 -22.36
N ASP A 32 4.26 -7.23 -23.51
CA ASP A 32 5.06 -6.98 -24.71
C ASP A 32 5.01 -5.49 -25.08
N SER A 33 6.19 -4.86 -25.17
CA SER A 33 6.35 -3.50 -25.70
C SER A 33 6.96 -3.52 -27.08
N PHE A 34 6.46 -2.61 -27.92
CA PHE A 34 6.69 -2.58 -29.36
C PHE A 34 7.42 -1.32 -29.83
N PHE A 35 8.41 -1.49 -30.71
CA PHE A 35 9.25 -0.40 -31.25
C PHE A 35 9.38 -0.50 -32.77
N CYS A 36 9.52 0.64 -33.46
CA CYS A 36 9.62 0.67 -34.93
C CYS A 36 11.00 0.25 -35.47
N ASP A 37 12.08 0.60 -34.77
CA ASP A 37 13.46 0.30 -35.14
C ASP A 37 14.42 0.35 -33.93
N GLN A 38 15.69 -0.02 -34.13
CA GLN A 38 16.69 -0.03 -33.07
C GLN A 38 17.06 1.37 -32.57
N VAL A 39 16.95 2.40 -33.42
CA VAL A 39 17.29 3.79 -33.05
C VAL A 39 16.25 4.31 -32.05
N CYS A 40 14.97 4.12 -32.37
CA CYS A 40 13.84 4.44 -31.51
C CYS A 40 13.89 3.64 -30.20
N PHE A 41 14.22 2.35 -30.25
CA PHE A 41 14.40 1.53 -29.06
C PHE A 41 15.49 2.08 -28.13
N LYS A 42 16.69 2.40 -28.67
CA LYS A 42 17.80 2.94 -27.87
C LYS A 42 17.47 4.30 -27.26
N ALA A 43 16.81 5.19 -28.02
CA ALA A 43 16.41 6.51 -27.54
C ALA A 43 15.40 6.43 -26.37
N ASN A 44 14.50 5.43 -26.40
CA ASN A 44 13.47 5.23 -25.37
C ASN A 44 13.88 4.24 -24.27
N TRP A 45 15.08 3.65 -24.34
CA TRP A 45 15.52 2.62 -23.39
C TRP A 45 15.53 3.11 -21.94
N ALA A 46 15.99 4.34 -21.71
CA ALA A 46 16.13 4.90 -20.36
C ALA A 46 14.79 4.97 -19.61
N THR A 47 13.70 5.29 -20.32
CA THR A 47 12.34 5.35 -19.76
C THR A 47 11.68 3.98 -19.77
N HIS A 48 11.81 3.21 -20.86
CA HIS A 48 11.19 1.89 -20.99
C HIS A 48 11.72 0.86 -19.98
N LYS A 49 13.03 0.83 -19.70
CA LYS A 49 13.64 -0.14 -18.76
C LYS A 49 13.09 -0.03 -17.32
N SER A 50 12.49 1.11 -16.96
CA SER A 50 11.85 1.28 -15.66
C SER A 50 10.62 0.37 -15.48
N GLN A 51 10.03 -0.07 -16.59
CA GLN A 51 8.90 -0.99 -16.61
C GLN A 51 9.35 -2.46 -16.50
N HIS A 52 10.66 -2.74 -16.53
CA HIS A 52 11.22 -4.07 -16.32
C HIS A 52 11.28 -4.41 -14.83
N THR A 53 10.14 -4.32 -14.15
CA THR A 53 9.99 -4.82 -12.81
C THR A 53 9.77 -6.33 -12.90
N ASP A 54 10.74 -7.10 -12.42
CA ASP A 54 10.57 -8.55 -12.31
C ASP A 54 9.33 -8.85 -11.45
N PRO A 55 8.29 -9.52 -12.01
CA PRO A 55 7.06 -9.82 -11.28
C PRO A 55 7.29 -10.79 -10.12
N THR A 56 8.41 -11.50 -10.11
CA THR A 56 8.86 -12.36 -9.00
C THR A 56 9.73 -11.61 -7.99
N ALA A 57 10.18 -10.39 -8.31
CA ALA A 57 10.95 -9.60 -7.36
C ALA A 57 10.11 -9.29 -6.11
N PRO A 58 10.74 -9.30 -4.93
CA PRO A 58 10.10 -8.89 -3.69
C PRO A 58 9.49 -7.49 -3.86
N TYR A 59 8.27 -7.30 -3.36
CA TYR A 59 7.60 -6.01 -3.39
C TYR A 59 8.48 -4.93 -2.74
N ASN A 60 8.87 -3.92 -3.52
CA ASN A 60 9.66 -2.79 -3.01
C ASN A 60 9.13 -1.46 -3.59
N PRO A 61 8.31 -0.72 -2.82
CA PRO A 61 7.79 0.58 -3.23
C PRO A 61 8.85 1.70 -3.16
N TRP A 62 10.03 1.44 -2.57
CA TRP A 62 11.12 2.41 -2.44
C TRP A 62 12.44 1.86 -2.99
N PRO A 63 12.60 1.78 -4.32
CA PRO A 63 13.76 1.13 -4.95
C PRO A 63 15.10 1.84 -4.66
N HIS A 64 15.06 3.12 -4.32
CA HIS A 64 16.26 3.93 -4.02
C HIS A 64 16.52 4.11 -2.52
N TYR A 65 15.66 3.54 -1.66
CA TYR A 65 15.85 3.58 -0.22
C TYR A 65 16.75 2.44 0.24
N LYS A 66 17.73 2.74 1.09
CA LYS A 66 18.63 1.75 1.70
C LYS A 66 18.07 1.35 3.07
N PHE A 67 17.54 0.13 3.17
CA PHE A 67 17.06 -0.43 4.43
C PHE A 67 18.23 -0.74 5.38
N THR A 68 17.99 -0.59 6.69
CA THR A 68 19.01 -0.76 7.74
C THR A 68 19.17 -2.20 8.22
N GLY A 69 18.24 -3.10 7.90
CA GLY A 69 18.27 -4.51 8.29
C GLY A 69 17.54 -5.38 7.27
N ASP A 70 17.08 -6.56 7.68
CA ASP A 70 16.50 -7.57 6.77
C ASP A 70 15.00 -7.36 6.48
N LEU A 71 14.29 -6.64 7.34
CA LEU A 71 12.85 -6.39 7.16
C LEU A 71 12.58 -5.61 5.86
N ARG A 72 11.59 -6.07 5.08
CA ARG A 72 11.14 -5.45 3.83
C ARG A 72 9.63 -5.23 3.88
N PRO A 73 9.12 -4.18 3.21
CA PRO A 73 7.69 -3.96 3.12
C PRO A 73 7.01 -5.11 2.38
N ALA A 74 5.83 -5.51 2.86
CA ALA A 74 4.92 -6.40 2.16
C ALA A 74 3.76 -5.58 1.55
N ARG A 75 2.99 -6.21 0.66
CA ARG A 75 1.76 -5.59 0.15
C ARG A 75 0.76 -5.46 1.30
N VAL A 76 0.06 -4.32 1.36
CA VAL A 76 -0.93 -4.01 2.39
C VAL A 76 -2.31 -4.20 1.81
N THR A 77 -3.20 -4.89 2.51
CA THR A 77 -4.60 -5.03 2.08
C THR A 77 -5.38 -3.72 2.27
N PRO A 78 -6.50 -3.53 1.58
CA PRO A 78 -7.38 -2.38 1.81
C PRO A 78 -7.80 -2.26 3.28
N ARG A 79 -8.04 -1.02 3.73
CA ARG A 79 -8.59 -0.76 5.07
C ARG A 79 -9.98 -1.37 5.20
N ARG A 80 -10.28 -1.90 6.38
CA ARG A 80 -11.62 -2.43 6.69
C ARG A 80 -12.60 -1.31 6.98
N SER A 81 -13.88 -1.59 6.71
CA SER A 81 -14.98 -0.73 7.12
C SER A 81 -15.21 -0.85 8.62
N VAL A 82 -15.60 0.27 9.24
CA VAL A 82 -16.07 0.32 10.63
C VAL A 82 -17.59 0.53 10.58
N PRO A 83 -18.40 -0.30 11.28
CA PRO A 83 -19.84 -0.13 11.35
C PRO A 83 -20.29 1.31 11.67
N GLN A 84 -21.41 1.75 11.10
CA GLN A 84 -21.89 3.13 11.28
C GLN A 84 -22.30 3.44 12.72
N SER A 85 -22.73 2.43 13.49
CA SER A 85 -23.15 2.55 14.89
C SER A 85 -22.03 2.92 15.86
N ILE A 86 -20.76 2.73 15.48
CA ILE A 86 -19.62 3.03 16.36
C ILE A 86 -19.27 4.51 16.25
N PRO A 87 -19.19 5.25 17.37
CA PRO A 87 -18.79 6.65 17.36
C PRO A 87 -17.36 6.79 16.81
N ARG A 88 -17.13 7.82 16.01
CA ARG A 88 -15.86 8.05 15.32
C ARG A 88 -15.13 9.25 15.90
N PRO A 89 -13.79 9.20 16.03
CA PRO A 89 -13.00 10.38 16.33
C PRO A 89 -12.99 11.36 15.14
N ASP A 90 -12.61 12.61 15.39
CA ASP A 90 -12.64 13.71 14.41
C ASP A 90 -11.83 13.43 13.14
N TYR A 91 -10.70 12.74 13.28
CA TYR A 91 -9.81 12.40 12.16
C TYR A 91 -10.32 11.26 11.27
N ALA A 92 -11.31 10.47 11.69
CA ALA A 92 -11.68 9.23 10.99
C ALA A 92 -12.24 9.46 9.57
N LEU A 93 -12.92 10.59 9.37
CA LEU A 93 -13.49 10.98 8.07
C LEU A 93 -12.75 12.15 7.42
N HIS A 94 -11.70 12.66 8.07
CA HIS A 94 -10.90 13.73 7.52
C HIS A 94 -10.09 13.21 6.31
N PRO A 95 -10.10 13.88 5.13
CA PRO A 95 -9.48 13.34 3.91
C PRO A 95 -7.98 13.02 4.06
N GLN A 96 -7.27 13.84 4.84
CA GLN A 96 -5.84 13.66 5.16
C GLN A 96 -5.59 12.99 6.53
N GLY A 97 -6.63 12.52 7.23
CA GLY A 97 -6.50 11.89 8.55
C GLY A 97 -5.99 12.82 9.65
N VAL A 98 -6.32 14.11 9.57
CA VAL A 98 -5.87 15.13 10.53
C VAL A 98 -6.88 15.26 11.66
N SER A 99 -6.41 15.23 12.91
CA SER A 99 -7.18 15.66 14.08
C SER A 99 -7.02 17.16 14.31
N PHE A 100 -8.14 17.88 14.38
CA PHE A 100 -8.17 19.30 14.73
C PHE A 100 -8.01 19.50 16.23
N GLU A 101 -8.54 18.58 17.03
CA GLU A 101 -8.42 18.62 18.49
C GLU A 101 -6.96 18.49 18.92
N GLU A 102 -6.22 17.53 18.37
CA GLU A 102 -4.80 17.36 18.67
C GLU A 102 -3.94 18.55 18.21
N ARG A 103 -4.25 19.15 17.06
CA ARG A 103 -3.53 20.34 16.56
C ARG A 103 -3.71 21.54 17.47
N GLN A 104 -4.88 21.70 18.06
CA GLN A 104 -5.16 22.76 19.02
C GLN A 104 -4.46 22.46 20.35
N ALA A 105 -4.58 21.22 20.85
CA ALA A 105 -3.97 20.78 22.11
C ALA A 105 -2.43 20.87 22.08
N LYS A 106 -1.78 20.60 20.94
CA LYS A 106 -0.31 20.66 20.81
C LYS A 106 0.29 22.05 21.11
N LYS A 107 -0.49 23.12 20.94
CA LYS A 107 -0.06 24.48 21.28
C LYS A 107 -0.21 24.78 22.77
N ASN A 108 -1.00 23.98 23.48
CA ASN A 108 -1.20 24.07 24.90
C ASN A 108 -0.13 23.24 25.64
N ARG A 109 0.43 23.79 26.71
CA ARG A 109 1.39 23.09 27.59
C ARG A 109 0.73 22.55 28.86
N ASP A 110 -0.53 22.86 29.07
CA ASP A 110 -1.28 22.42 30.23
C ASP A 110 -1.67 20.95 30.08
N VAL A 111 -1.33 20.16 31.11
CA VAL A 111 -1.76 18.77 31.21
C VAL A 111 -3.19 18.77 31.72
N LYS A 112 -4.11 18.21 30.91
CA LYS A 112 -5.51 18.07 31.31
C LYS A 112 -5.63 17.19 32.55
N VAL A 113 -6.16 17.74 33.63
CA VAL A 113 -6.59 16.97 34.80
C VAL A 113 -8.01 16.47 34.54
N LEU A 114 -8.17 15.16 34.50
CA LEU A 114 -9.45 14.52 34.21
C LEU A 114 -10.42 14.61 35.40
N ASP A 115 -11.70 14.75 35.11
CA ASP A 115 -12.75 14.54 36.10
C ASP A 115 -13.01 13.04 36.36
N ASP A 116 -13.95 12.72 37.24
CA ASP A 116 -14.20 11.34 37.64
C ASP A 116 -14.93 10.51 36.56
N GLU A 117 -15.74 11.15 35.72
CA GLU A 117 -16.41 10.49 34.57
C GLU A 117 -15.39 10.16 33.48
N GLU A 118 -14.53 11.12 33.14
CA GLU A 118 -13.45 10.96 32.17
C GLU A 118 -12.44 9.89 32.61
N LYS A 119 -12.10 9.85 33.90
CA LYS A 119 -11.27 8.77 34.46
C LYS A 119 -11.92 7.41 34.27
N GLU A 120 -13.23 7.28 34.51
CA GLU A 120 -13.92 6.00 34.33
C GLU A 120 -13.98 5.60 32.85
N GLY A 121 -14.27 6.54 31.95
CA GLY A 121 -14.18 6.32 30.51
C GLY A 121 -12.80 5.80 30.10
N LEU A 122 -11.73 6.38 30.63
CA LEU A 122 -10.36 5.94 30.38
C LEU A 122 -10.10 4.52 30.93
N ARG A 123 -10.58 4.19 32.14
CA ARG A 123 -10.45 2.84 32.71
C ARG A 123 -11.13 1.79 31.83
N VAL A 124 -12.34 2.06 31.36
CA VAL A 124 -13.09 1.16 30.47
C VAL A 124 -12.36 1.00 29.14
N ALA A 125 -11.94 2.10 28.51
CA ALA A 125 -11.19 2.06 27.25
C ALA A 125 -9.89 1.27 27.36
N CYS A 126 -9.11 1.50 28.43
CA CYS A 126 -7.86 0.77 28.68
C CYS A 126 -8.10 -0.73 28.97
N ARG A 127 -9.18 -1.08 29.68
CA ARG A 127 -9.56 -2.48 29.91
C ARG A 127 -9.87 -3.20 28.59
N LEU A 128 -10.71 -2.59 27.75
CA LEU A 128 -11.04 -3.13 26.42
C LEU A 128 -9.78 -3.22 25.52
N GLY A 129 -8.91 -2.22 25.57
CA GLY A 129 -7.63 -2.25 24.85
C GLY A 129 -6.74 -3.42 25.27
N ARG A 130 -6.74 -3.78 26.56
CA ARG A 130 -6.02 -4.96 27.06
C ARG A 130 -6.64 -6.26 26.55
N GLU A 131 -7.97 -6.37 26.52
CA GLU A 131 -8.66 -7.54 25.99
C GLU A 131 -8.33 -7.76 24.50
N VAL A 132 -8.37 -6.69 23.69
CA VAL A 132 -7.98 -6.72 22.28
C VAL A 132 -6.51 -7.15 22.11
N LEU A 133 -5.61 -6.59 22.93
CA LEU A 133 -4.19 -6.96 22.88
C LEU A 133 -3.96 -8.43 23.26
N ASN A 134 -4.71 -8.96 24.23
CA ASN A 134 -4.63 -10.36 24.61
C ASN A 134 -5.12 -11.28 23.48
N GLU A 135 -6.17 -10.89 22.75
CA GLU A 135 -6.64 -11.64 21.57
C GLU A 135 -5.62 -11.61 20.43
N ALA A 136 -5.00 -10.45 20.16
CA ALA A 136 -3.95 -10.34 19.16
C ALA A 136 -2.72 -11.20 19.53
N ALA A 137 -2.34 -11.22 20.81
CA ALA A 137 -1.22 -12.03 21.29
C ALA A 137 -1.43 -13.54 21.08
N LYS A 138 -2.68 -14.03 21.18
CA LYS A 138 -3.01 -15.44 20.89
C LYS A 138 -2.84 -15.80 19.41
N ALA A 139 -2.95 -14.82 18.51
CA ALA A 139 -2.79 -15.03 17.07
C ALA A 139 -1.31 -15.02 16.62
N CYS A 140 -0.38 -14.57 17.47
CA CYS A 140 1.05 -14.52 17.15
C CYS A 140 1.66 -15.93 17.09
N ALA A 141 1.95 -16.42 15.89
CA ALA A 141 2.63 -17.69 15.65
C ALA A 141 3.54 -17.63 14.40
N PRO A 142 4.56 -18.50 14.29
CA PRO A 142 5.38 -18.59 13.08
C PRO A 142 4.51 -18.86 11.83
N GLY A 143 4.76 -18.10 10.77
CA GLY A 143 4.00 -18.20 9.52
C GLY A 143 2.74 -17.33 9.46
N VAL A 144 2.28 -16.76 10.58
CA VAL A 144 1.16 -15.81 10.58
C VAL A 144 1.66 -14.42 10.17
N THR A 145 0.96 -13.78 9.25
CA THR A 145 1.26 -12.44 8.77
C THR A 145 0.75 -11.37 9.73
N THR A 146 1.39 -10.20 9.72
CA THR A 146 0.90 -9.05 10.52
C THR A 146 -0.48 -8.59 10.10
N ASP A 147 -0.85 -8.79 8.83
CA ASP A 147 -2.19 -8.50 8.35
C ASP A 147 -3.22 -9.44 8.98
N GLU A 148 -2.95 -10.75 9.04
CA GLU A 148 -3.82 -11.74 9.72
C GLU A 148 -3.99 -11.46 11.22
N ILE A 149 -2.95 -11.00 11.92
CA ILE A 149 -3.06 -10.62 13.35
C ILE A 149 -4.01 -9.44 13.53
N PHE A 150 -3.95 -8.45 12.63
CA PHE A 150 -4.89 -7.32 12.62
C PHE A 150 -6.32 -7.78 12.25
N ALA A 151 -6.48 -9.00 11.74
CA ALA A 151 -7.60 -9.43 10.89
C ALA A 151 -7.98 -10.90 10.99
N PRO A 152 -8.13 -11.46 12.20
CA PRO A 152 -8.37 -12.90 12.31
C PRO A 152 -9.58 -13.29 11.44
N PRO A 153 -9.42 -14.25 10.51
CA PRO A 153 -10.49 -14.61 9.58
C PRO A 153 -11.74 -15.05 10.34
N GLY A 154 -12.92 -14.61 9.87
CA GLY A 154 -14.22 -15.05 10.39
C GLY A 154 -14.82 -14.24 11.55
N ARG A 155 -14.24 -13.11 11.97
CA ARG A 155 -14.78 -12.29 13.09
C ARG A 155 -15.62 -11.07 12.69
N TYR A 156 -15.81 -10.79 11.40
CA TYR A 156 -16.63 -9.66 10.96
C TYR A 156 -17.58 -10.06 9.83
N PRO A 157 -18.89 -9.77 9.93
CA PRO A 157 -19.81 -9.97 8.83
C PRO A 157 -19.47 -9.01 7.68
N SER A 158 -19.58 -9.54 6.46
CA SER A 158 -19.47 -8.82 5.18
C SER A 158 -20.46 -7.66 5.09
#